data_AF-A0A914UGH6-F1
#
_entry.id   AF-A0A914UGH6-F1
#
_cell.length_a   1.000
_cell.length_b   1.000
_cell.length_c   1.000
_cell.angle_alpha   90.00
_cell.angle_beta   90.00
_cell.angle_gamma   90.00
#
_symmetry.space_group_name_H-M   'P 1'
#
loop_
_entity.id
_entity.type
_entity.pdbx_description
1 polymer ?
#
loop_
_entity_poly.entity_id
_entity_poly.type
_entity_poly.pdbx_seq_one_letter_code
_entity_poly.pdbx_strand_id
1 'polypeptide(L)'
;MDFELGAKSAAMYVYPTIVPRLSQFHLSQSIMKKVKKEHLLNTYETDDEFKIAIRALAALPYLPLNLIRRGFQVLEQRCPDDAEPVYMYFKNTYIQTRRGREPRFPPVLWNQHDAVLVDLGRTNNALEAYNLNLKMHLTAYHPPLSRVIEVLKAEEDNTYSQMR
;
A
#
# COMPACT_ATOMS: atom_id res chain seq x y z
N MET A 1 -4.96 -2.77 4.20
CA MET A 1 -6.00 -2.18 3.32
C MET A 1 -5.35 -1.42 2.17
N ASP A 2 -6.05 -1.27 1.04
CA ASP A 2 -5.60 -0.46 -0.11
C ASP A 2 -5.72 1.06 0.18
N PHE A 3 -5.02 1.89 -0.59
CA PHE A 3 -5.03 3.35 -0.50
C PHE A 3 -6.25 3.96 -1.21
N GLU A 4 -7.43 3.47 -0.84
CA GLU A 4 -8.74 3.87 -1.37
C GLU A 4 -9.51 4.69 -0.33
N LEU A 5 -9.89 5.92 -0.68
CA LEU A 5 -10.57 6.82 0.28
C LEU A 5 -11.95 6.28 0.68
N GLY A 6 -12.67 5.65 -0.26
CA GLY A 6 -13.98 5.04 0.01
C GLY A 6 -13.89 3.91 1.02
N ALA A 7 -12.91 3.00 0.85
CA ALA A 7 -12.68 1.88 1.77
C ALA A 7 -12.32 2.37 3.18
N LYS A 8 -11.43 3.38 3.28
CA LYS A 8 -11.10 4.02 4.55
C LYS A 8 -12.32 4.63 5.22
N SER A 9 -13.09 5.44 4.49
CA SER A 9 -14.26 6.14 5.04
C SER A 9 -15.34 5.16 5.50
N ALA A 10 -15.60 4.09 4.74
CA ALA A 10 -16.55 3.06 5.11
C ALA A 10 -16.10 2.30 6.37
N ALA A 11 -14.81 1.93 6.46
CA ALA A 11 -14.28 1.24 7.63
C ALA A 11 -14.35 2.10 8.90
N MET A 12 -14.01 3.39 8.81
CA MET A 12 -14.09 4.32 9.93
C MET A 12 -15.54 4.65 10.31
N TYR A 13 -16.49 4.57 9.37
CA TYR A 13 -17.91 4.74 9.66
C TYR A 13 -18.46 3.57 10.47
N VAL A 14 -18.14 2.33 10.08
CA VAL A 14 -18.60 1.12 10.78
C VAL A 14 -17.85 0.89 12.09
N TYR A 15 -16.55 1.22 12.13
CA TYR A 15 -15.68 1.03 13.29
C TYR A 15 -14.95 2.35 13.64
N PRO A 16 -15.57 3.26 14.40
CA PRO A 16 -15.00 4.60 14.64
C PRO A 16 -13.69 4.60 15.46
N THR A 17 -13.42 3.52 16.19
CA THR A 17 -12.27 3.42 17.10
C THR A 17 -11.03 2.80 16.45
N ILE A 18 -11.12 2.25 15.24
CA ILE A 18 -9.96 1.64 14.58
C ILE A 18 -9.08 2.70 13.92
N VAL A 19 -7.79 2.45 13.91
CA VAL A 19 -6.84 3.14 13.04
C VAL A 19 -6.55 2.22 11.85
N PRO A 20 -7.04 2.54 10.64
CA PRO A 20 -6.82 1.70 9.47
C PRO A 20 -5.33 1.57 9.17
N ARG A 21 -4.82 0.33 9.07
CA ARG A 21 -3.47 0.05 8.59
C ARG A 21 -3.47 -0.18 7.09
N LEU A 22 -2.83 0.73 6.38
CA LEU A 22 -2.57 0.66 4.96
C LEU A 22 -1.28 -0.13 4.74
N SER A 23 -1.27 -1.01 3.73
CA SER A 23 -0.17 -1.98 3.58
C SER A 23 1.00 -1.39 2.80
N GLN A 24 2.22 -1.81 3.16
CA GLN A 24 3.43 -1.40 2.45
C GLN A 24 3.43 -1.85 0.98
N PHE A 25 2.82 -3.00 0.69
CA PHE A 25 2.65 -3.48 -0.68
C PHE A 25 1.85 -2.48 -1.51
N HIS A 26 0.69 -2.02 -1.03
CA HIS A 26 -0.14 -1.07 -1.77
C HIS A 26 0.51 0.32 -1.88
N LEU A 27 1.33 0.72 -0.90
CA LEU A 27 2.15 1.93 -1.01
C LEU A 27 3.19 1.80 -2.13
N SER A 28 3.90 0.67 -2.17
CA SER A 28 4.85 0.39 -3.25
C SER A 28 4.16 0.39 -4.61
N GLN A 29 2.96 -0.21 -4.70
CA GLN A 29 2.16 -0.21 -5.92
C GLN A 29 1.72 1.20 -6.33
N SER A 30 1.31 2.07 -5.40
CA SER A 30 0.90 3.44 -5.74
C SER A 30 2.06 4.27 -6.28
N ILE A 31 3.25 4.12 -5.69
CA ILE A 31 4.50 4.74 -6.19
C ILE A 31 4.79 4.25 -7.61
N MET A 32 4.76 2.93 -7.85
CA MET A 32 5.03 2.38 -9.18
C MET A 32 3.97 2.75 -10.22
N LYS A 33 2.69 2.85 -9.83
CA LYS A 33 1.63 3.39 -10.70
C LYS A 33 1.93 4.82 -11.09
N LYS A 34 2.45 5.65 -10.17
CA LYS A 34 2.87 7.02 -10.47
C LYS A 34 4.08 7.03 -11.41
N VAL A 35 5.13 6.24 -11.16
CA VAL A 35 6.29 6.09 -12.07
C VAL A 35 5.84 5.77 -13.51
N LYS A 36 4.93 4.79 -13.67
CA LYS A 36 4.37 4.42 -14.97
C LYS A 36 3.57 5.55 -15.61
N LYS A 37 2.76 6.27 -14.83
CA LYS A 37 1.94 7.38 -15.31
C LYS A 37 2.78 8.55 -15.83
N GLU A 38 3.96 8.76 -15.25
CA GLU A 38 4.92 9.77 -15.71
C GLU A 38 5.84 9.26 -16.83
N HIS A 39 5.59 8.05 -17.35
CA HIS A 39 6.39 7.42 -18.41
C HIS A 39 7.86 7.14 -18.02
N LEU A 40 8.14 7.01 -16.72
CA LEU A 40 9.49 6.84 -16.16
C LEU A 40 9.87 5.36 -15.92
N LEU A 41 9.12 4.40 -16.49
CA LEU A 41 9.37 2.98 -16.24
C LEU A 41 10.73 2.54 -16.81
N ASN A 42 11.08 3.00 -18.02
CA ASN A 42 12.38 2.69 -18.62
C ASN A 42 13.53 3.25 -17.76
N THR A 43 13.43 4.53 -17.34
CA THR A 43 14.41 5.15 -16.43
C THR A 43 14.55 4.36 -15.13
N TYR A 44 13.44 3.94 -14.52
CA TYR A 44 13.47 3.09 -13.33
C TYR A 44 14.19 1.75 -13.55
N GLU A 45 14.11 1.18 -14.75
CA GLU A 45 14.75 -0.09 -15.05
C GLU A 45 16.24 0.06 -15.36
N THR A 46 16.63 1.14 -16.04
CA THR A 46 17.99 1.35 -16.57
C THR A 46 18.90 2.26 -15.74
N ASP A 47 18.34 3.08 -14.86
CA ASP A 47 19.09 4.01 -14.00
C ASP A 47 18.99 3.58 -12.53
N ASP A 48 20.14 3.19 -11.96
CA ASP A 48 20.23 2.73 -10.59
C ASP A 48 20.02 3.84 -9.56
N GLU A 49 20.46 5.08 -9.84
CA GLU A 49 20.27 6.22 -8.94
C GLU A 49 18.78 6.57 -8.86
N PHE A 50 18.11 6.63 -10.01
CA PHE A 50 16.65 6.80 -10.06
C PHE A 50 15.93 5.66 -9.33
N LYS A 51 16.29 4.40 -9.60
CA LYS A 51 15.70 3.23 -8.94
C LYS A 51 15.86 3.30 -7.43
N ILE A 52 17.05 3.66 -6.93
CA ILE A 52 17.32 3.83 -5.50
C ILE A 52 16.45 4.95 -4.93
N ALA A 53 16.36 6.10 -5.60
CA ALA A 53 15.53 7.23 -5.15
C ALA A 53 14.05 6.85 -5.02
N ILE A 54 13.50 6.10 -5.97
CA ILE A 54 12.11 5.60 -5.90
C ILE A 54 11.94 4.58 -4.77
N ARG A 55 12.88 3.64 -4.61
CA ARG A 55 12.83 2.63 -3.54
C ARG A 55 12.97 3.25 -2.15
N ALA A 56 13.72 4.34 -2.02
CA ALA A 56 13.87 5.06 -0.75
C ALA A 56 12.52 5.62 -0.25
N LEU A 57 11.65 6.10 -1.15
CA LEU A 57 10.27 6.49 -0.78
C LEU A 57 9.49 5.31 -0.18
N ALA A 58 9.62 4.12 -0.78
CA ALA A 58 8.96 2.90 -0.31
C ALA A 58 9.55 2.35 1.02
N ALA A 59 10.70 2.88 1.46
CA ALA A 59 11.35 2.53 2.72
C ALA A 59 10.98 3.46 3.89
N LEU A 60 10.43 4.65 3.61
CA LEU A 60 9.97 5.59 4.65
C LEU A 60 9.01 4.98 5.71
N PRO A 61 8.11 4.03 5.39
CA PRO A 61 7.25 3.41 6.41
C PRO A 61 7.99 2.76 7.57
N TYR A 62 9.26 2.40 7.39
CA TYR A 62 10.06 1.72 8.41
C TYR A 62 10.79 2.68 9.35
N LEU A 63 10.75 3.99 9.09
CA LEU A 63 11.26 4.96 10.05
C LEU A 63 10.29 5.11 11.24
N PRO A 64 10.80 5.43 12.44
CA PRO A 64 9.96 5.93 13.52
C PRO A 64 9.02 7.03 13.01
N LEU A 65 7.75 7.01 13.45
CA LEU A 65 6.71 7.89 12.93
C LEU A 65 7.10 9.38 12.97
N ASN A 66 7.78 9.79 14.05
CA ASN A 66 8.29 11.16 14.24
C ASN A 66 9.43 11.54 13.29
N LEU A 67 10.12 10.57 12.68
CA LEU A 67 11.21 10.79 11.74
C LEU A 67 10.78 10.75 10.27
N ILE A 68 9.59 10.26 9.94
CA ILE A 68 9.13 10.13 8.54
C ILE A 68 9.22 11.45 7.77
N ARG A 69 8.71 12.56 8.35
CA ARG A 69 8.72 13.86 7.67
C ARG A 69 10.14 14.35 7.40
N ARG A 70 11.03 14.19 8.39
CA ARG A 70 12.46 14.55 8.25
C ARG A 70 13.17 13.63 7.24
N GLY A 71 12.87 12.34 7.28
CA GLY A 71 13.40 11.36 6.32
C GLY A 71 13.02 11.74 4.89
N PHE A 72 11.76 12.09 4.65
CA PHE A 72 11.32 12.55 3.34
C PHE A 72 12.06 13.83 2.89
N GLN A 73 12.26 14.81 3.78
CA GLN A 73 13.00 16.04 3.45
C GLN A 73 14.45 15.75 3.01
N VAL A 74 15.11 14.78 3.64
CA VAL A 74 16.46 14.36 3.25
C VAL A 74 16.46 13.70 1.87
N LEU A 75 15.46 12.88 1.57
CA LEU A 75 15.32 12.27 0.24
C LEU A 75 15.02 13.33 -0.83
N GLU A 76 14.15 14.30 -0.52
CA GLU A 76 13.77 15.38 -1.42
C GLU A 76 14.98 16.24 -1.84
N GLN A 77 15.93 16.50 -0.93
CA GLN A 77 17.17 17.23 -1.25
C GLN A 77 18.11 16.49 -2.20
N ARG A 78 17.94 15.17 -2.34
CA ARG A 78 18.76 14.30 -3.20
C ARG A 78 17.92 13.69 -4.33
N CYS A 79 16.75 14.25 -4.61
CA CYS A 79 15.87 13.77 -5.64
C CYS A 79 16.52 14.02 -7.01
N PRO A 80 16.68 12.99 -7.86
CA PRO A 80 17.01 13.21 -9.26
C PRO A 80 15.93 14.07 -9.93
N ASP A 81 16.31 14.97 -10.84
CA ASP A 81 15.37 15.91 -11.49
C ASP A 81 14.19 15.18 -12.14
N ASP A 82 14.47 14.06 -12.83
CA ASP A 82 13.46 13.23 -13.49
C ASP A 82 12.46 12.58 -12.51
N ALA A 83 12.84 12.42 -11.24
CA ALA A 83 11.99 11.81 -10.20
C ALA A 83 11.08 12.82 -9.49
N GLU A 84 11.27 14.13 -9.71
CA GLU A 84 10.51 15.21 -9.08
C GLU A 84 8.98 15.03 -9.17
N PRO A 85 8.38 14.62 -10.31
CA PRO A 85 6.94 14.39 -10.40
C PRO A 85 6.43 13.29 -9.44
N VAL A 86 7.26 12.28 -9.16
CA VAL A 86 6.94 11.19 -8.23
C VAL A 86 7.07 11.66 -6.79
N TYR A 87 8.14 12.41 -6.48
CA TYR A 87 8.37 13.00 -5.16
C TYR A 87 7.28 14.00 -4.79
N MET A 88 6.88 14.86 -5.71
CA MET A 88 5.78 15.81 -5.49
C MET A 88 4.44 15.12 -5.29
N TYR A 89 4.16 14.04 -6.03
CA TYR A 89 3.01 13.20 -5.76
C TYR A 89 3.06 12.61 -4.34
N PHE A 90 4.21 12.06 -3.95
CA PHE A 90 4.36 11.44 -2.64
C PHE A 90 4.18 12.47 -1.51
N LYS A 91 4.84 13.63 -1.63
CA LYS A 91 4.74 14.76 -0.71
C LYS A 91 3.29 15.17 -0.48
N ASN A 92 2.55 15.41 -1.55
CA ASN A 92 1.18 15.90 -1.49
C ASN A 92 0.18 14.85 -0.99
N THR A 93 0.46 13.57 -1.24
CA THR A 93 -0.46 12.48 -0.90
C THR A 93 -0.25 11.95 0.52
N TYR A 94 1.01 11.93 0.99
CA TYR A 94 1.40 11.18 2.19
C TYR A 94 2.09 12.01 3.28
N ILE A 95 2.68 13.17 2.97
CA ILE A 95 3.56 13.89 3.89
C ILE A 95 3.02 15.26 4.29
N GLN A 96 2.70 16.11 3.32
CA GLN A 96 2.49 17.53 3.54
C GLN A 96 1.07 17.82 4.06
N THR A 97 1.00 18.40 5.26
CA THR A 97 -0.20 19.10 5.73
C THR A 97 -0.32 20.44 4.98
N ARG A 98 -1.44 20.69 4.30
CA ARG A 98 -1.68 21.94 3.55
C ARG A 98 -2.82 22.71 4.20
N ARG A 99 -2.56 23.96 4.63
CA ARG A 99 -3.56 24.87 5.23
C ARG A 99 -4.37 24.21 6.37
N GLY A 100 -3.68 23.50 7.26
CA GLY A 100 -4.30 22.78 8.39
C GLY A 100 -5.04 21.49 8.01
N ARG A 101 -5.04 21.09 6.73
CA ARG A 101 -5.60 19.79 6.30
C ARG A 101 -4.49 18.76 6.25
N GLU A 102 -4.69 17.66 6.96
CA GLU A 102 -3.83 16.48 6.88
C GLU A 102 -3.76 15.94 5.45
N PRO A 103 -2.63 15.31 5.06
CA PRO A 103 -2.51 14.65 3.77
C PRO A 103 -3.61 13.58 3.59
N ARG A 104 -3.89 13.21 2.35
CA ARG A 104 -4.95 12.23 2.02
C ARG A 104 -4.76 10.92 2.82
N PHE A 105 -3.51 10.48 2.94
CA PHE A 105 -3.12 9.31 3.71
C PHE A 105 -1.95 9.68 4.66
N PRO A 106 -2.24 10.11 5.89
CA PRO A 106 -1.19 10.54 6.83
C PRO A 106 -0.28 9.37 7.26
N PRO A 107 0.97 9.66 7.66
CA PRO A 107 1.97 8.64 8.00
C PRO A 107 1.51 7.61 9.04
N VAL A 108 0.67 8.03 9.99
CA VAL A 108 0.11 7.14 11.02
C VAL A 108 -0.68 5.95 10.43
N LEU A 109 -1.23 6.07 9.22
CA LEU A 109 -2.00 4.99 8.58
C LEU A 109 -1.12 3.95 7.88
N TRP A 110 0.08 4.32 7.45
CA TRP A 110 0.93 3.45 6.62
C TRP A 110 2.30 3.16 7.24
N ASN A 111 2.62 3.72 8.41
CA ASN A 111 3.82 3.39 9.16
C ASN A 111 3.85 1.89 9.54
N GLN A 112 5.02 1.29 9.42
CA GLN A 112 5.27 -0.13 9.70
C GLN A 112 6.35 -0.32 10.76
N HIS A 113 6.96 0.76 11.29
CA HIS A 113 8.07 0.67 12.24
C HIS A 113 7.75 -0.25 13.42
N ASP A 114 6.64 0.01 14.13
CA ASP A 114 6.29 -0.78 15.30
C ASP A 114 5.86 -2.20 14.91
N ALA A 115 5.17 -2.35 13.76
CA ALA A 115 4.76 -3.68 13.24
C ALA A 115 5.96 -4.58 12.95
N VAL A 116 7.05 -4.00 12.43
CA VAL A 116 8.33 -4.70 12.21
C VAL A 116 8.95 -5.16 13.53
N LEU A 117 8.89 -4.33 14.58
CA LEU A 117 9.52 -4.64 15.87
C LEU A 117 8.78 -5.74 16.64
N VAL A 118 7.47 -5.88 16.42
CA VAL A 118 6.61 -6.85 17.13
C VAL A 118 6.25 -8.07 16.29
N ASP A 119 6.87 -8.24 15.12
CA ASP A 119 6.59 -9.31 14.14
C ASP A 119 5.10 -9.51 13.81
N LEU A 120 4.32 -8.42 13.86
CA LEU A 120 2.93 -8.46 13.41
C LEU A 120 2.95 -8.58 11.88
N GLY A 121 2.38 -9.68 11.37
CA GLY A 121 2.38 -10.08 9.96
C GLY A 121 2.46 -8.92 8.98
N ARG A 122 3.67 -8.71 8.43
CA ARG A 122 4.06 -7.59 7.56
C ARG A 122 3.29 -7.53 6.23
N THR A 123 2.63 -8.61 5.86
CA THR A 123 2.20 -8.88 4.49
C THR A 123 0.74 -9.31 4.45
N ASN A 124 0.01 -8.80 3.47
CA ASN A 124 -1.30 -9.31 3.05
C ASN A 124 -1.19 -10.71 2.41
N ASN A 125 -0.12 -11.49 2.64
CA ASN A 125 0.11 -12.80 2.02
C ASN A 125 -1.10 -13.72 2.14
N ALA A 126 -1.78 -13.73 3.29
CA ALA A 126 -3.02 -14.49 3.46
C ALA A 126 -4.14 -13.99 2.52
N LEU A 127 -4.30 -12.68 2.38
CA LEU A 127 -5.27 -12.07 1.45
C LEU A 127 -4.85 -12.23 -0.02
N GLU A 128 -3.56 -12.23 -0.33
CA GLU A 128 -3.04 -12.49 -1.68
C GLU A 128 -3.20 -13.96 -2.06
N ALA A 129 -2.88 -14.87 -1.14
CA ALA A 129 -3.14 -16.30 -1.30
C ALA A 129 -4.64 -16.56 -1.50
N TYR A 130 -5.50 -15.92 -0.69
CA TYR A 130 -6.95 -15.97 -0.85
C TYR A 130 -7.39 -15.45 -2.23
N ASN A 131 -6.93 -14.26 -2.65
CA ASN A 131 -7.27 -13.68 -3.95
C ASN A 131 -6.74 -14.50 -5.12
N LEU A 132 -5.53 -15.07 -4.99
CA LEU A 132 -4.94 -15.97 -5.99
C LEU A 132 -5.77 -17.26 -6.09
N ASN A 133 -6.15 -17.83 -4.96
CA ASN A 133 -6.98 -19.02 -4.86
C ASN A 133 -8.34 -18.80 -5.52
N LEU A 134 -9.00 -17.66 -5.24
CA LEU A 134 -10.24 -17.27 -5.93
C LEU A 134 -10.04 -17.14 -7.45
N LYS A 135 -8.97 -16.47 -7.90
CA LYS A 135 -8.67 -16.33 -9.33
C LYS A 135 -8.42 -17.68 -10.01
N MET A 136 -7.75 -18.61 -9.32
CA MET A 136 -7.49 -19.96 -9.84
C MET A 136 -8.76 -20.80 -9.92
N HIS A 137 -9.76 -20.60 -9.05
CA HIS A 137 -11.00 -21.37 -9.07
C HIS A 137 -12.12 -20.72 -9.90
N LEU A 138 -12.04 -19.41 -10.12
CA LEU A 138 -12.99 -18.60 -10.91
C LEU A 138 -12.36 -18.20 -12.26
N THR A 139 -11.80 -19.18 -12.98
CA THR A 139 -11.03 -19.00 -14.23
C THR A 139 -11.81 -18.40 -15.41
N ALA A 140 -13.14 -18.31 -15.32
CA ALA A 140 -13.97 -17.75 -16.37
C ALA A 140 -14.13 -16.23 -16.20
N TYR A 141 -14.17 -15.48 -17.31
CA TYR A 141 -14.39 -14.03 -17.31
C TYR A 141 -15.77 -13.65 -16.72
N HIS A 142 -16.73 -14.58 -16.76
CA HIS A 142 -18.05 -14.51 -16.11
C HIS A 142 -18.45 -15.88 -15.55
N PRO A 143 -17.98 -16.27 -14.35
CA PRO A 143 -18.35 -17.55 -13.76
C PRO A 143 -19.84 -17.51 -13.38
N PRO A 144 -20.59 -18.61 -13.55
CA PRO A 144 -21.97 -18.68 -13.09
C PRO A 144 -22.04 -18.50 -11.56
N LEU A 145 -23.10 -17.87 -11.07
CA LEU A 145 -23.27 -17.56 -9.64
C LEU A 145 -23.16 -18.79 -8.75
N SER A 146 -23.65 -19.94 -9.19
CA SER A 146 -23.51 -21.22 -8.48
C SER A 146 -22.06 -21.57 -8.21
N ARG A 147 -21.18 -21.38 -9.20
CA ARG A 147 -19.74 -21.65 -9.07
C ARG A 147 -19.08 -20.68 -8.10
N VAL A 148 -19.49 -19.40 -8.11
CA VAL A 148 -19.01 -18.42 -7.15
C VAL A 148 -19.39 -18.83 -5.72
N ILE A 149 -20.64 -19.27 -5.51
CA ILE A 149 -21.13 -19.71 -4.19
C ILE A 149 -20.37 -20.95 -3.70
N GLU A 150 -20.13 -21.94 -4.56
CA GLU A 150 -19.36 -23.14 -4.21
C GLU A 150 -17.95 -22.81 -3.74
N VAL A 151 -17.25 -21.94 -4.48
CA VAL A 151 -15.88 -21.55 -4.15
C VAL A 151 -15.83 -20.78 -2.83
N LEU A 152 -16.78 -19.86 -2.59
CA LEU A 152 -16.84 -19.12 -1.32
C LEU A 152 -17.11 -20.02 -0.12
N LYS A 153 -17.99 -21.03 -0.26
CA LYS A 153 -18.26 -22.01 0.80
C LYS A 153 -17.03 -22.87 1.10
N ALA A 154 -16.34 -23.35 0.06
CA ALA A 154 -15.13 -24.14 0.23
C ALA A 154 -14.02 -23.36 0.96
N GLU A 155 -13.87 -22.06 0.65
CA GLU A 155 -12.91 -21.20 1.36
C GLU A 155 -13.30 -20.94 2.82
N GLU A 156 -14.60 -20.75 3.09
CA GLU A 156 -15.13 -20.60 4.44
C GLU A 156 -14.82 -21.85 5.29
N ASP A 157 -15.14 -23.04 4.79
CA ASP A 157 -14.87 -24.32 5.46
C ASP A 157 -13.37 -24.54 5.72
N ASN A 158 -12.52 -24.16 4.75
CA ASN A 158 -11.07 -24.28 4.86
C ASN A 158 -10.51 -23.31 5.93
N THR A 159 -11.06 -22.10 6.01
CA THR A 159 -10.68 -21.09 7.02
C THR A 159 -11.07 -21.55 8.43
N TYR A 160 -12.29 -22.07 8.63
CA TYR A 160 -12.72 -22.59 9.93
C TYR A 160 -11.94 -23.82 10.37
N SER A 161 -11.51 -24.66 9.42
CA SER A 161 -10.71 -25.86 9.72
C SER A 161 -9.29 -25.54 10.21
N GLN A 162 -8.72 -24.41 9.78
CA GLN A 162 -7.39 -23.94 10.19
C GLN A 162 -7.37 -23.16 11.51
N MET A 163 -8.55 -22.77 12.03
CA MET A 163 -8.70 -22.06 13.31
C MET A 163 -8.93 -22.99 14.52
N ARG A 164 -9.05 -24.31 14.29
CA ARG A 164 -9.14 -25.34 15.35
C ARG A 164 -7.77 -25.94 15.63
#